data_AF-A0A7W1S2R2-F1
#
_entry.id   AF-A0A7W1S2R2-F1
#
_cell.length_a   1.000
_cell.length_b   1.000
_cell.length_c   1.000
_cell.angle_alpha   90.00
_cell.angle_beta   90.00
_cell.angle_gamma   90.00
#
_symmetry.space_group_name_H-M   'P 1'
#
loop_
_entity.id
_entity.type
_entity.pdbx_description
1 polymer ?
#
loop_
_entity_poly.entity_id
_entity_poly.type
_entity_poly.pdbx_seq_one_letter_code
_entity_poly.pdbx_strand_id
1 'polypeptide(L)'
;MPNPAERNRISQLTSTYGPDEPPRLPLDFGDFLSLLWRIDKHADDAARVRYYRKCALSLGAGLGLTGRSLFRMVELTAPGQMYVQLPNAPYRGTNRLVDAQDRKAAISQLATLRLDVLRIGTYHDQWTVSWPGSGIMDAELRDRVFAVLFAALQGQYENFGRMLLVVDIVLGDLLIGMEHSREISLHQLMAEYDYPNFNDVKVRAGFYSSTA
;
A
#
# COMPACT_ATOMS: atom_id res chain seq x y z
N MET A 1 7.06 9.78 20.04
CA MET A 1 5.67 9.44 19.67
C MET A 1 5.28 10.24 18.45
N PRO A 2 4.61 9.63 17.46
CA PRO A 2 4.16 10.35 16.27
C PRO A 2 3.13 11.42 16.61
N ASN A 3 3.21 12.55 15.91
CA ASN A 3 2.22 13.61 16.07
C ASN A 3 0.86 13.16 15.50
N PRO A 4 -0.26 13.85 15.80
CA PRO A 4 -1.57 13.45 15.30
C PRO A 4 -1.68 13.32 13.77
N ALA A 5 -1.00 14.18 13.01
CA ALA A 5 -1.01 14.14 11.55
C ALA A 5 -0.27 12.91 11.01
N GLU A 6 0.90 12.58 11.56
CA GLU A 6 1.64 11.36 11.22
C GLU A 6 0.82 10.11 11.52
N ARG A 7 0.12 10.06 12.67
CA ARG A 7 -0.75 8.93 13.03
C ARG A 7 -1.89 8.77 12.03
N ASN A 8 -2.54 9.86 11.63
CA ASN A 8 -3.60 9.81 10.62
C ASN A 8 -3.06 9.35 9.26
N ARG A 9 -1.86 9.79 8.88
CA ARG A 9 -1.21 9.39 7.64
C ARG A 9 -0.85 7.90 7.64
N ILE A 10 -0.24 7.41 8.71
CA ILE A 10 0.07 5.98 8.89
C ILE A 10 -1.20 5.15 8.85
N SER A 11 -2.24 5.57 9.59
CA SER A 11 -3.55 4.91 9.61
C SER A 11 -4.16 4.80 8.23
N GLN A 12 -4.13 5.88 7.43
CA GLN A 12 -4.53 5.82 6.03
C GLN A 12 -3.67 4.81 5.27
N LEU A 13 -2.34 4.93 5.24
CA LEU A 13 -1.48 4.03 4.44
C LEU A 13 -1.73 2.53 4.71
N THR A 14 -2.16 2.18 5.93
CA THR A 14 -2.46 0.81 6.37
C THR A 14 -3.93 0.39 6.30
N SER A 15 -4.87 1.29 6.00
CA SER A 15 -6.30 0.97 5.98
C SER A 15 -6.67 0.07 4.79
N THR A 16 -7.91 -0.36 4.62
CA THR A 16 -8.22 -1.29 3.51
C THR A 16 -8.24 -0.63 2.14
N TYR A 17 -8.48 0.68 2.06
CA TYR A 17 -8.82 1.44 0.83
C TYR A 17 -10.04 0.85 0.10
N GLY A 18 -10.80 -0.01 0.78
CA GLY A 18 -11.99 -0.63 0.23
C GLY A 18 -13.13 0.40 0.15
N PRO A 19 -14.23 0.05 -0.52
CA PRO A 19 -15.40 0.92 -0.62
C PRO A 19 -16.02 1.32 0.73
N ASP A 20 -15.82 0.50 1.78
CA ASP A 20 -16.30 0.77 3.13
C ASP A 20 -15.35 1.63 3.97
N GLU A 21 -14.10 1.73 3.54
CA GLU A 21 -13.08 2.53 4.22
C GLU A 21 -12.24 3.29 3.19
N PRO A 22 -12.86 4.24 2.45
CA PRO A 22 -12.15 5.02 1.46
C PRO A 22 -11.11 5.95 2.11
N PRO A 23 -10.04 6.32 1.39
CA PRO A 23 -9.07 7.31 1.85
C PRO A 23 -9.74 8.63 2.24
N ARG A 24 -9.26 9.26 3.33
CA ARG A 24 -9.86 10.48 3.90
C ARG A 24 -8.96 11.70 3.77
N LEU A 25 -7.66 11.48 3.76
CA LEU A 25 -6.64 12.48 3.50
C LEU A 25 -6.36 12.56 1.99
N PRO A 26 -5.82 13.69 1.50
CA PRO A 26 -5.25 13.76 0.17
C PRO A 26 -4.30 12.60 -0.11
N LEU A 27 -4.35 12.11 -1.34
CA LEU A 27 -3.55 10.98 -1.79
C LEU A 27 -2.27 11.47 -2.45
N ASP A 28 -1.16 10.82 -2.12
CA ASP A 28 0.18 11.13 -2.63
C ASP A 28 0.87 9.85 -3.15
N PHE A 29 2.19 9.92 -3.36
CA PHE A 29 2.98 8.79 -3.82
C PHE A 29 3.00 7.57 -2.87
N GLY A 30 2.98 7.80 -1.55
CA GLY A 30 2.84 6.75 -0.55
C GLY A 30 1.51 6.01 -0.67
N ASP A 31 0.40 6.71 -0.99
CA ASP A 31 -0.89 6.06 -1.28
C ASP A 31 -0.81 5.20 -2.53
N PHE A 32 -0.10 5.67 -3.55
CA PHE A 32 0.15 4.92 -4.78
C PHE A 32 0.90 3.61 -4.48
N LEU A 33 2.01 3.67 -3.74
CA LEU A 33 2.73 2.47 -3.29
C LEU A 33 1.84 1.55 -2.45
N SER A 34 0.98 2.12 -1.60
CA SER A 34 0.01 1.38 -0.79
C SER A 34 -1.03 0.64 -1.64
N LEU A 35 -1.51 1.24 -2.73
CA LEU A 35 -2.37 0.56 -3.70
C LEU A 35 -1.65 -0.57 -4.42
N LEU A 36 -0.38 -0.39 -4.81
CA LEU A 36 0.43 -1.48 -5.40
C LEU A 36 0.55 -2.67 -4.45
N TRP A 37 0.79 -2.40 -3.16
CA TRP A 37 0.86 -3.46 -2.16
C TRP A 37 -0.47 -4.21 -2.03
N ARG A 38 -1.61 -3.53 -2.14
CA ARG A 38 -2.93 -4.18 -2.09
C ARG A 38 -3.20 -5.05 -3.30
N ILE A 39 -2.70 -4.67 -4.49
CA ILE A 39 -2.72 -5.54 -5.68
C ILE A 39 -1.91 -6.82 -5.42
N ASP A 40 -0.76 -6.72 -4.77
CA ASP A 40 0.07 -7.89 -4.43
C ASP A 40 -0.53 -8.74 -3.31
N LYS A 41 -1.04 -8.13 -2.24
CA LYS A 41 -1.68 -8.82 -1.09
C LYS A 41 -2.89 -9.64 -1.52
N HIS A 42 -3.58 -9.23 -2.59
CA HIS A 42 -4.80 -9.85 -3.07
C HIS A 42 -4.61 -10.54 -4.42
N ALA A 43 -3.39 -10.99 -4.75
CA ALA A 43 -3.09 -11.58 -6.06
C ALA A 43 -4.05 -12.70 -6.48
N ASP A 44 -4.56 -13.47 -5.52
CA ASP A 44 -5.50 -14.58 -5.74
C ASP A 44 -6.99 -14.15 -5.79
N ASP A 45 -7.28 -12.86 -5.57
CA ASP A 45 -8.62 -12.28 -5.62
C ASP A 45 -8.76 -11.33 -6.81
N ALA A 46 -9.30 -11.84 -7.91
CA ALA A 46 -9.44 -11.09 -9.15
C ALA A 46 -10.36 -9.85 -9.00
N ALA A 47 -11.34 -9.87 -8.10
CA ALA A 47 -12.25 -8.75 -7.89
C ALA A 47 -11.52 -7.57 -7.23
N ARG A 48 -10.80 -7.85 -6.14
CA ARG A 48 -10.00 -6.85 -5.42
C ARG A 48 -8.84 -6.35 -6.26
N VAL A 49 -8.17 -7.22 -7.02
CA VAL A 49 -7.11 -6.82 -7.96
C VAL A 49 -7.63 -5.82 -8.98
N ARG A 50 -8.78 -6.08 -9.62
CA ARG A 50 -9.37 -5.14 -10.58
C ARG A 50 -9.67 -3.78 -9.94
N TYR A 51 -10.24 -3.79 -8.75
CA TYR A 51 -10.54 -2.57 -8.00
C TYR A 51 -9.27 -1.77 -7.67
N TYR A 52 -8.30 -2.39 -6.98
CA TYR A 52 -7.09 -1.69 -6.55
C TYR A 52 -6.21 -1.25 -7.72
N ARG A 53 -6.17 -2.02 -8.80
CA ARG A 53 -5.48 -1.62 -10.04
C ARG A 53 -6.13 -0.39 -10.66
N LYS A 54 -7.47 -0.33 -10.70
CA LYS A 54 -8.18 0.86 -11.18
C LYS A 54 -7.86 2.07 -10.29
N CYS A 55 -7.92 1.93 -8.97
CA CYS A 55 -7.53 2.99 -8.03
C CYS A 55 -6.08 3.46 -8.27
N ALA A 56 -5.14 2.52 -8.46
CA ALA A 56 -3.72 2.84 -8.69
C ALA A 56 -3.50 3.59 -10.01
N LEU A 57 -4.18 3.18 -11.09
CA LEU A 57 -4.11 3.88 -12.38
C LEU A 57 -4.72 5.27 -12.30
N SER A 58 -5.90 5.43 -11.68
CA SER A 58 -6.52 6.73 -11.46
C SER A 58 -5.64 7.67 -10.64
N LEU A 59 -5.07 7.17 -9.53
CA LEU A 59 -4.15 7.95 -8.71
C LEU A 59 -2.86 8.29 -9.48
N GLY A 60 -2.27 7.32 -10.17
CA GLY A 60 -1.09 7.54 -11.00
C GLY A 60 -1.33 8.61 -12.07
N ALA A 61 -2.52 8.64 -12.66
CA ALA A 61 -2.90 9.69 -13.61
C ALA A 61 -3.06 11.05 -12.93
N GLY A 62 -3.75 11.11 -11.79
CA GLY A 62 -3.92 12.33 -10.99
C GLY A 62 -2.60 12.93 -10.48
N LEU A 63 -1.61 12.08 -10.20
CA LEU A 63 -0.25 12.48 -9.81
C LEU A 63 0.64 12.87 -11.00
N GLY A 64 0.19 12.67 -12.24
CA GLY A 64 0.96 12.98 -13.45
C GLY A 64 2.02 11.93 -13.81
N LEU A 65 1.82 10.67 -13.41
CA LEU A 65 2.76 9.58 -13.65
C LEU A 65 2.56 8.87 -15.00
N THR A 66 1.55 9.21 -15.80
CA THR A 66 1.18 8.50 -17.05
C THR A 66 2.33 8.31 -18.04
N GLY A 67 3.26 9.27 -18.12
CA GLY A 67 4.46 9.18 -18.97
C GLY A 67 5.64 8.41 -18.35
N ARG A 68 5.52 7.93 -17.12
CA ARG A 68 6.59 7.27 -16.37
C ARG A 68 6.46 5.74 -16.51
N SER A 69 7.60 5.07 -16.49
CA SER A 69 7.71 3.60 -16.48
C SER A 69 6.94 2.95 -15.32
N LEU A 70 6.84 3.64 -14.17
CA LEU A 70 6.09 3.18 -13.01
C LEU A 70 4.58 3.07 -13.27
N PHE A 71 4.00 3.97 -14.04
CA PHE A 71 2.59 3.89 -14.43
C PHE A 71 2.34 2.69 -15.35
N ARG A 72 3.18 2.53 -16.38
CA ARG A 72 3.14 1.37 -17.29
C ARG A 72 3.36 0.04 -16.54
N MET A 73 4.14 0.05 -15.45
CA MET A 73 4.34 -1.13 -14.62
C MET A 73 3.01 -1.63 -14.02
N VAL A 74 2.11 -0.74 -13.60
CA VAL A 74 0.80 -1.11 -13.03
C VAL A 74 -0.08 -1.85 -14.05
N GLU A 75 -0.01 -1.45 -15.32
CA GLU A 75 -0.78 -2.05 -16.41
C GLU A 75 -0.28 -3.45 -16.77
N LEU A 76 1.04 -3.63 -16.82
CA LEU A 76 1.69 -4.81 -17.42
C LEU A 76 2.11 -5.87 -16.41
N THR A 77 2.22 -5.52 -15.13
CA THR A 77 2.76 -6.44 -14.11
C THR A 77 1.66 -7.34 -13.57
N ALA A 78 1.95 -8.63 -13.45
CA ALA A 78 1.05 -9.58 -12.82
C ALA A 78 0.82 -9.20 -11.34
N PRO A 79 -0.39 -9.43 -10.80
CA PRO A 79 -0.62 -9.30 -9.36
C PRO A 79 0.35 -10.18 -8.57
N GLY A 80 0.80 -9.71 -7.40
CA GLY A 80 1.78 -10.41 -6.56
C GLY A 80 3.24 -10.13 -6.96
N GLN A 81 3.47 -9.33 -8.00
CA GLN A 81 4.79 -9.00 -8.52
C GLN A 81 5.07 -7.49 -8.57
N MET A 82 4.14 -6.62 -8.14
CA MET A 82 4.31 -5.16 -8.24
C MET A 82 5.55 -4.69 -7.48
N TYR A 83 5.69 -5.09 -6.22
CA TYR A 83 6.81 -4.70 -5.37
C TYR A 83 8.15 -5.26 -5.84
N VAL A 84 8.15 -6.48 -6.37
CA VAL A 84 9.34 -7.13 -6.96
C VAL A 84 9.83 -6.37 -8.19
N GLN A 85 8.93 -5.69 -8.92
CA GLN A 85 9.27 -4.94 -10.13
C GLN A 85 9.66 -3.48 -9.87
N LEU A 86 9.38 -2.91 -8.69
CA LEU A 86 9.74 -1.53 -8.34
C LEU A 86 11.22 -1.19 -8.63
N PRO A 87 12.22 -2.03 -8.28
CA PRO A 87 13.63 -1.74 -8.55
C PRO A 87 13.97 -1.59 -10.04
N ASN A 88 13.15 -2.13 -10.93
CA ASN A 88 13.35 -2.06 -12.38
C ASN A 88 12.62 -0.87 -13.00
N ALA A 89 11.70 -0.21 -12.30
CA ALA A 89 10.87 0.84 -12.88
C ALA A 89 11.70 2.01 -13.44
N PRO A 90 12.68 2.62 -12.74
CA PRO A 90 13.37 3.82 -13.23
C PRO A 90 14.22 3.60 -14.50
N TYR A 91 14.57 2.35 -14.80
CA TYR A 91 15.52 2.00 -15.85
C TYR A 91 14.87 1.49 -17.14
N ARG A 92 13.53 1.32 -17.16
CA ARG A 92 12.82 0.94 -18.38
C ARG A 92 12.79 2.13 -19.34
N GLY A 93 13.72 2.16 -20.30
CA GLY A 93 13.76 3.13 -21.40
C GLY A 93 14.70 4.33 -21.20
N THR A 94 15.67 4.25 -20.28
CA THR A 94 16.64 5.33 -20.01
C THR A 94 18.07 4.94 -20.44
N ASN A 95 18.82 5.92 -20.98
CA ASN A 95 20.21 5.73 -21.46
C ASN A 95 21.28 6.13 -20.42
N ARG A 96 20.89 6.58 -19.22
CA ARG A 96 21.82 6.98 -18.13
C ARG A 96 21.76 5.94 -17.01
N LEU A 97 22.80 5.10 -16.94
CA LEU A 97 22.96 3.99 -15.99
C LEU A 97 23.99 4.26 -14.89
N VAL A 98 24.50 5.49 -14.78
CA VAL A 98 25.39 5.88 -13.66
C VAL A 98 24.64 5.58 -12.37
N ASP A 99 25.26 4.90 -11.41
CA ASP A 99 24.70 4.45 -10.11
C ASP A 99 23.49 3.48 -10.16
N ALA A 100 23.08 3.00 -11.35
CA ALA A 100 21.86 2.22 -11.52
C ALA A 100 21.81 0.95 -10.67
N GLN A 101 22.95 0.28 -10.48
CA GLN A 101 23.04 -0.92 -9.64
C GLN A 101 22.76 -0.60 -8.17
N ASP A 102 23.38 0.45 -7.62
CA ASP A 102 23.25 0.83 -6.22
C ASP A 102 21.84 1.35 -5.92
N ARG A 103 21.30 2.18 -6.80
CA ARG A 103 19.91 2.64 -6.72
C ARG A 103 18.90 1.51 -6.81
N LYS A 104 19.11 0.55 -7.72
CA LYS A 104 18.25 -0.64 -7.82
C LYS A 104 18.29 -1.45 -6.52
N ALA A 105 19.48 -1.67 -5.95
CA ALA A 105 19.63 -2.36 -4.67
C ALA A 105 18.93 -1.59 -3.53
N ALA A 106 19.09 -0.28 -3.47
CA ALA A 106 18.43 0.58 -2.48
C ALA A 106 16.90 0.53 -2.60
N ILE A 107 16.35 0.67 -3.81
CA ILE A 107 14.90 0.54 -4.05
C ILE A 107 14.40 -0.83 -3.60
N SER A 108 15.13 -1.90 -3.90
CA SER A 108 14.77 -3.26 -3.51
C SER A 108 14.68 -3.40 -1.98
N GLN A 109 15.68 -2.89 -1.26
CA GLN A 109 15.71 -2.97 0.21
C GLN A 109 14.61 -2.12 0.84
N LEU A 110 14.41 -0.89 0.36
CA LEU A 110 13.38 0.02 0.85
C LEU A 110 11.97 -0.49 0.57
N ALA A 111 11.72 -1.04 -0.62
CA ALA A 111 10.44 -1.66 -0.96
C ALA A 111 10.13 -2.86 -0.06
N THR A 112 11.14 -3.69 0.23
CA THR A 112 11.00 -4.82 1.16
C THR A 112 10.66 -4.34 2.57
N LEU A 113 11.42 -3.35 3.08
CA LEU A 113 11.17 -2.78 4.41
C LEU A 113 9.76 -2.19 4.53
N ARG A 114 9.31 -1.45 3.52
CA ARG A 114 7.94 -0.90 3.48
C ARG A 114 6.89 -2.01 3.55
N LEU A 115 7.08 -3.07 2.76
CA LEU A 115 6.18 -4.21 2.70
C LEU A 115 6.11 -4.94 4.05
N ASP A 116 7.24 -5.11 4.74
CA ASP A 116 7.27 -5.72 6.07
C ASP A 116 6.53 -4.87 7.11
N VAL A 117 6.70 -3.55 7.09
CA VAL A 117 5.96 -2.64 7.98
C VAL A 117 4.45 -2.71 7.70
N LEU A 118 4.03 -2.72 6.43
CA LEU A 118 2.60 -2.88 6.08
C LEU A 118 2.04 -4.24 6.51
N ARG A 119 2.82 -5.32 6.41
CA ARG A 119 2.42 -6.63 6.91
C ARG A 119 2.19 -6.61 8.42
N ILE A 120 3.11 -6.02 9.19
CA ILE A 120 2.95 -5.86 10.65
C ILE A 120 1.76 -4.95 10.98
N GLY A 121 1.48 -3.93 10.17
CA GLY A 121 0.35 -3.03 10.40
C GLY A 121 -1.03 -3.64 10.10
N THR A 122 -1.07 -4.71 9.30
CA THR A 122 -2.33 -5.25 8.74
C THR A 122 -2.49 -6.75 8.91
N TYR A 123 -1.66 -7.37 9.77
CA TYR A 123 -1.67 -8.82 10.00
C TYR A 123 -3.00 -9.34 10.57
N HIS A 124 -3.73 -8.49 11.32
CA HIS A 124 -5.06 -8.82 11.83
C HIS A 124 -6.06 -9.13 10.73
N ASP A 125 -5.95 -8.49 9.56
CA ASP A 125 -6.84 -8.71 8.41
C ASP A 125 -6.77 -10.15 7.87
N GLN A 126 -5.70 -10.87 8.17
CA GLN A 126 -5.47 -12.23 7.67
C GLN A 126 -6.17 -13.28 8.55
N TRP A 127 -6.76 -12.89 9.69
CA TRP A 127 -7.41 -13.81 10.60
C TRP A 127 -8.83 -14.09 10.15
N THR A 128 -9.08 -15.31 9.70
CA THR A 128 -10.35 -15.70 9.06
C THR A 128 -11.45 -16.09 10.04
N VAL A 129 -11.10 -16.61 11.22
CA VAL A 129 -12.07 -17.15 12.20
C VAL A 129 -11.85 -16.58 13.59
N SER A 130 -10.60 -16.60 14.07
CA SER A 130 -10.21 -16.11 15.40
C SER A 130 -8.75 -15.70 15.37
N TRP A 131 -8.29 -15.03 16.43
CA TRP A 131 -6.89 -14.64 16.56
C TRP A 131 -6.00 -15.86 16.85
N PRO A 132 -4.75 -15.91 16.34
CA PRO A 132 -3.82 -17.01 16.55
C PRO A 132 -3.46 -17.20 18.03
N GLY A 133 -3.95 -18.29 18.62
CA GLY A 133 -3.73 -18.61 20.04
C GLY A 133 -5.01 -18.67 20.86
N SER A 134 -6.16 -18.27 20.33
CA SER A 134 -7.44 -18.34 21.04
C SER A 134 -7.84 -19.75 21.50
N GLY A 135 -7.42 -20.77 20.75
CA GLY A 135 -7.67 -22.19 21.08
C GLY A 135 -6.68 -22.82 22.08
N ILE A 136 -5.71 -22.06 22.61
CA ILE A 136 -4.75 -22.58 23.59
C ILE A 136 -5.49 -22.87 24.91
N MET A 137 -5.39 -24.12 25.38
CA MET A 137 -6.06 -24.58 26.61
C MET A 137 -5.39 -24.06 27.88
N ASP A 138 -4.06 -23.95 27.87
CA ASP A 138 -3.29 -23.31 28.94
C ASP A 138 -3.61 -21.81 28.98
N ALA A 139 -4.29 -21.38 30.05
CA ALA A 139 -4.74 -20.01 30.20
C ALA A 139 -3.57 -19.02 30.28
N GLU A 140 -2.47 -19.38 30.97
CA GLU A 140 -1.33 -18.48 31.12
C GLU A 140 -0.59 -18.31 29.80
N LEU A 141 -0.37 -19.40 29.07
CA LEU A 141 0.24 -19.32 27.74
C LEU A 141 -0.63 -18.53 26.77
N ARG A 142 -1.95 -18.76 26.78
CA ARG A 142 -2.92 -18.02 25.94
C ARG A 142 -2.86 -16.53 26.22
N ASP A 143 -2.85 -16.13 27.49
CA ASP A 143 -2.80 -14.73 27.90
C ASP A 143 -1.48 -14.07 27.52
N ARG A 144 -0.35 -14.80 27.59
CA ARG A 144 0.95 -14.32 27.10
C ARG A 144 0.96 -14.12 25.59
N VAL A 145 0.42 -15.05 24.81
CA VAL A 145 0.30 -14.89 23.34
C VAL A 145 -0.58 -13.70 23.00
N PHE A 146 -1.72 -13.57 23.68
CA PHE A 146 -2.61 -12.41 23.53
C PHE A 146 -1.88 -11.09 23.82
N ALA A 147 -1.16 -11.01 24.94
CA ALA A 147 -0.40 -9.81 25.32
C ALA A 147 0.65 -9.43 24.28
N VAL A 148 1.33 -10.41 23.67
CA VAL A 148 2.31 -10.14 22.62
C VAL A 148 1.64 -9.57 21.36
N LEU A 149 0.57 -10.21 20.88
CA LEU A 149 -0.09 -9.80 19.63
C LEU A 149 -0.84 -8.47 19.82
N PHE A 150 -1.67 -8.34 20.84
CA PHE A 150 -2.59 -7.21 20.97
C PHE A 150 -2.08 -6.05 21.82
N ALA A 151 -1.07 -6.23 22.66
CA ALA A 151 -0.54 -5.15 23.48
C ALA A 151 0.87 -4.74 23.06
N ALA A 152 1.83 -5.68 23.13
CA ALA A 152 3.23 -5.37 22.87
C ALA A 152 3.45 -4.98 21.40
N LEU A 153 3.02 -5.80 20.45
CA LEU A 153 3.23 -5.54 19.02
C LEU A 153 2.48 -4.29 18.56
N GLN A 154 1.21 -4.14 18.94
CA GLN A 154 0.41 -2.96 18.59
C GLN A 154 1.02 -1.68 19.18
N GLY A 155 1.50 -1.72 20.42
CA GLY A 155 2.19 -0.59 21.05
C GLY A 155 3.51 -0.22 20.35
N GLN A 156 4.24 -1.21 19.83
CA GLN A 156 5.46 -0.95 19.05
C GLN A 156 5.18 -0.51 17.61
N TYR A 157 4.02 -0.86 17.04
CA TYR A 157 3.69 -0.51 15.66
C TYR A 157 3.68 0.99 15.42
N GLU A 158 3.29 1.81 16.41
CA GLU A 158 3.37 3.28 16.27
C GLU A 158 4.80 3.77 15.95
N ASN A 159 5.83 3.08 16.46
CA ASN A 159 7.23 3.40 16.16
C ASN A 159 7.63 2.89 14.77
N PHE A 160 7.23 1.68 14.39
CA PHE A 160 7.52 1.11 13.08
C PHE A 160 6.80 1.84 11.94
N GLY A 161 5.54 2.25 12.14
CA GLY A 161 4.72 2.91 11.13
C GLY A 161 5.33 4.21 10.60
N ARG A 162 6.11 4.92 11.42
CA ARG A 162 6.86 6.12 10.98
C ARG A 162 7.86 5.81 9.87
N MET A 163 8.36 4.58 9.79
CA MET A 163 9.23 4.15 8.70
C MET A 163 8.52 4.20 7.35
N LEU A 164 7.20 4.03 7.27
CA LEU A 164 6.46 4.18 6.02
C LEU A 164 6.67 5.58 5.44
N LEU A 165 6.55 6.61 6.28
CA LEU A 165 6.65 8.01 5.84
C LEU A 165 8.06 8.32 5.30
N VAL A 166 9.10 7.88 6.01
CA VAL A 166 10.49 8.13 5.61
C VAL A 166 10.86 7.32 4.36
N VAL A 167 10.45 6.05 4.30
CA VAL A 167 10.69 5.19 3.14
C VAL A 167 9.97 5.71 1.91
N ASP A 168 8.75 6.24 2.05
CA ASP A 168 7.97 6.79 0.93
C ASP A 168 8.63 8.00 0.29
N ILE A 169 9.23 8.89 1.11
CA ILE A 169 10.01 10.03 0.62
C ILE A 169 11.19 9.55 -0.22
N VAL A 170 12.02 8.66 0.34
CA VAL A 170 13.24 8.18 -0.33
C VAL A 170 12.89 7.36 -1.59
N LEU A 171 11.85 6.54 -1.53
CA LEU A 171 11.35 5.81 -2.70
C LEU A 171 10.81 6.78 -3.76
N GLY A 172 10.15 7.87 -3.38
CA GLY A 172 9.71 8.92 -4.31
C GLY A 172 10.88 9.53 -5.08
N ASP A 173 11.94 9.88 -4.36
CA ASP A 173 13.16 10.43 -4.96
C ASP A 173 13.86 9.43 -5.90
N LEU A 174 13.93 8.16 -5.49
CA LEU A 174 14.59 7.12 -6.28
C LEU A 174 13.77 6.68 -7.51
N LEU A 175 12.43 6.66 -7.40
CA LEU A 175 11.53 6.14 -8.44
C LEU A 175 11.06 7.20 -9.42
N ILE A 176 10.87 8.45 -8.96
CA ILE A 176 10.26 9.52 -9.76
C ILE A 176 11.17 10.75 -9.85
N GLY A 177 11.99 11.02 -8.82
CA GLY A 177 12.87 12.19 -8.71
C GLY A 177 12.29 13.31 -7.84
N MET A 178 13.15 14.26 -7.45
CA MET A 178 13.00 15.25 -6.35
C MET A 178 11.86 16.30 -6.46
N GLU A 179 10.77 16.03 -7.19
CA GLU A 179 9.68 16.99 -7.45
C GLU A 179 8.27 16.48 -7.11
N HIS A 180 8.09 15.52 -6.20
CA HIS A 180 6.76 14.93 -5.99
C HIS A 180 6.22 15.11 -4.57
N SER A 181 5.90 16.37 -4.24
CA SER A 181 4.95 16.72 -3.17
C SER A 181 3.52 16.89 -3.70
N ARG A 182 3.22 16.36 -4.89
CA ARG A 182 1.87 16.48 -5.47
C ARG A 182 0.94 15.58 -4.69
N GLU A 183 -0.07 16.20 -4.09
CA GLU A 183 -1.19 15.53 -3.46
C GLU A 183 -2.45 15.79 -4.29
N ILE A 184 -3.40 14.87 -4.23
CA ILE A 184 -4.69 15.01 -4.91
C ILE A 184 -5.83 14.50 -4.02
N SER A 185 -6.92 15.24 -3.96
CA SER A 185 -8.08 14.82 -3.18
C SER A 185 -8.81 13.64 -3.84
N LEU A 186 -9.43 12.78 -3.02
CA LEU A 186 -10.24 11.67 -3.52
C LEU A 186 -11.40 12.16 -4.40
N HIS A 187 -12.03 13.28 -4.04
CA HIS A 187 -13.10 13.89 -4.85
C HIS A 187 -12.62 14.25 -6.26
N GLN A 188 -11.44 14.86 -6.37
CA GLN A 188 -10.86 15.20 -7.67
C GLN A 188 -10.51 13.95 -8.48
N LEU A 189 -9.94 12.93 -7.85
CA LEU A 189 -9.66 11.64 -8.49
C LEU A 189 -10.92 10.99 -9.09
N MET A 190 -12.05 11.07 -8.39
CA MET A 190 -13.33 10.54 -8.87
C MET A 190 -13.91 11.38 -10.01
N ALA A 191 -13.76 12.70 -9.95
CA ALA A 191 -14.32 13.61 -10.95
C ALA A 191 -13.53 13.65 -12.26
N GLU A 192 -12.20 13.54 -12.20
CA GLU A 192 -11.31 13.83 -13.33
C GLU A 192 -10.50 12.61 -13.82
N TYR A 193 -10.33 11.57 -12.99
CA TYR A 193 -9.39 10.47 -13.27
C TYR A 193 -10.02 9.08 -13.11
N ASP A 194 -11.35 8.98 -13.20
CA ASP A 194 -12.11 7.72 -13.15
C ASP A 194 -11.87 6.87 -11.90
N TYR A 195 -11.47 7.47 -10.78
CA TYR A 195 -11.31 6.73 -9.53
C TYR A 195 -12.64 6.11 -9.10
N PRO A 196 -12.68 4.83 -8.69
CA PRO A 196 -13.94 4.15 -8.37
C PRO A 196 -14.79 4.90 -7.35
N ASN A 197 -16.04 5.20 -7.72
CA ASN A 197 -17.01 5.78 -6.80
C ASN A 197 -17.44 4.72 -5.78
N PHE A 198 -16.99 4.85 -4.54
CA PHE A 198 -17.26 3.92 -3.45
C PHE A 198 -18.74 3.91 -3.00
N ASN A 199 -19.52 4.94 -3.34
CA ASN A 199 -20.97 4.97 -3.11
C ASN A 199 -21.77 4.23 -4.21
N ASP A 200 -21.13 3.85 -5.33
CA ASP A 200 -21.79 3.07 -6.36
C ASP A 200 -21.95 1.61 -5.94
N VAL A 201 -23.20 1.13 -5.91
CA VAL A 201 -23.58 -0.25 -5.60
C VAL A 201 -22.84 -1.25 -6.48
N LYS A 202 -22.60 -0.93 -7.76
CA LYS A 202 -21.88 -1.82 -8.68
C LYS A 202 -20.40 -1.94 -8.32
N VAL A 203 -19.78 -0.85 -7.89
CA VAL A 203 -18.37 -0.87 -7.43
C VAL A 203 -18.25 -1.70 -6.16
N ARG A 204 -19.17 -1.51 -5.21
CA ARG A 204 -19.21 -2.29 -3.96
C ARG A 204 -19.46 -3.78 -4.23
N ALA A 205 -20.47 -4.12 -5.02
CA ALA A 205 -20.76 -5.50 -5.39
C ALA A 205 -19.59 -6.15 -6.17
N GLY A 206 -18.98 -5.40 -7.08
CA GLY A 206 -17.80 -5.83 -7.82
C GLY A 206 -16.62 -6.13 -6.90
N PHE A 207 -16.38 -5.32 -5.87
CA PHE A 207 -15.31 -5.53 -4.89
C PHE A 207 -15.50 -6.79 -4.04
N TYR A 208 -16.73 -7.10 -3.67
CA TYR A 208 -17.08 -8.27 -2.84
C TYR A 208 -17.40 -9.54 -3.65
N SER A 209 -17.35 -9.48 -4.99
CA SER A 209 -17.77 -10.60 -5.85
C SER A 209 -16.85 -11.83 -5.81
N SER A 210 -15.71 -11.76 -5.12
CA SER A 210 -14.75 -12.86 -4.96
C SER A 210 -14.99 -13.75 -3.74
N THR A 211 -16.02 -13.49 -2.91
CA THR A 211 -16.35 -14.34 -1.76
C THR A 211 -17.27 -15.52 -2.11
N ALA A 212 -17.12 -16.10 -3.31
CA ALA A 212 -17.86 -17.29 -3.75
C ALA A 212 -16.92 -18.48 -3.92
#